data_AF-A0AB37IHV3-F1
#
_entry.id   AF-A0AB37IHV3-F1
#
_cell.length_a   1.000
_cell.length_b   1.000
_cell.length_c   1.000
_cell.angle_alpha   90.00
_cell.angle_beta   90.00
_cell.angle_gamma   90.00
#
_symmetry.space_group_name_H-M   'P 1'
#
loop_
_entity.id
_entity.type
_entity.pdbx_description
1 polymer ?
#
loop_
_entity_poly.entity_id
_entity_poly.type
_entity_poly.pdbx_seq_one_letter_code
_entity_poly.pdbx_strand_id
1 'polypeptide(L)'
;MSQQLYYFFLIIAFVRLYVLKISSKHANQLLHEGAIEYGKTTTKWLAILHTLFYFSAFFEGSIQKTQINWISWIGFCLILFSFIMLFWVMKLLGKYWSVKLIFEPDHQLIEHWLFQRVKHPNYFLNILPELIGVVLLFHAYVTLIIFILPYSLCLYLRIKKENQLVASIKQKEIKQS
;
A
#
# COMPACT_ATOMS: atom_id res chain seq x y z
N MET A 1 -14.06 -21.88 -9.01
CA MET A 1 -14.25 -20.63 -8.26
C MET A 1 -15.45 -19.89 -8.85
N SER A 2 -16.27 -19.19 -8.06
CA SER A 2 -17.41 -18.43 -8.57
C SER A 2 -16.98 -17.37 -9.59
N GLN A 3 -17.78 -17.13 -10.64
CA GLN A 3 -17.47 -16.16 -11.70
C GLN A 3 -17.25 -14.73 -11.15
N GLN A 4 -17.99 -14.36 -10.10
CA GLN A 4 -17.89 -13.06 -9.41
C GLN A 4 -16.47 -12.77 -8.87
N LEU A 5 -15.76 -13.78 -8.39
CA LEU A 5 -14.42 -13.61 -7.83
C LEU A 5 -13.39 -13.22 -8.90
N TYR A 6 -13.57 -13.66 -10.15
CA TYR A 6 -12.76 -13.20 -11.28
C TYR A 6 -13.00 -11.71 -11.56
N TYR A 7 -14.26 -11.26 -11.55
CA TYR A 7 -14.56 -9.84 -11.73
C TYR A 7 -13.98 -8.98 -10.61
N PHE A 8 -14.09 -9.42 -9.35
CA PHE A 8 -13.46 -8.70 -8.25
C PHE A 8 -11.95 -8.64 -8.38
N PHE A 9 -11.29 -9.73 -8.78
CA PHE A 9 -9.85 -9.73 -9.05
C PHE A 9 -9.47 -8.70 -10.12
N LEU A 10 -10.19 -8.68 -11.25
CA LEU A 10 -9.93 -7.74 -12.34
C LEU A 10 -10.16 -6.29 -11.93
N ILE A 11 -11.23 -6.00 -11.17
CA ILE A 11 -11.50 -4.65 -10.64
C ILE A 11 -10.38 -4.20 -9.73
N ILE A 12 -9.96 -5.05 -8.78
CA ILE A 12 -8.86 -4.74 -7.87
C ILE A 12 -7.56 -4.48 -8.64
N ALA A 13 -7.23 -5.36 -9.59
CA ALA A 13 -6.04 -5.20 -10.43
C ALA A 13 -6.08 -3.88 -11.21
N PHE A 14 -7.22 -3.53 -11.80
CA PHE A 14 -7.40 -2.27 -12.51
C PHE A 14 -7.21 -1.05 -11.60
N VAL A 15 -7.84 -1.04 -10.43
CA VAL A 15 -7.68 0.04 -9.44
C VAL A 15 -6.21 0.17 -9.02
N ARG A 16 -5.51 -0.95 -8.79
CA ARG A 16 -4.08 -0.93 -8.44
C ARG A 16 -3.20 -0.37 -9.54
N LEU A 17 -3.44 -0.77 -10.79
CA LEU A 17 -2.70 -0.22 -11.94
C LEU A 17 -2.97 1.28 -12.13
N TYR A 18 -4.21 1.73 -11.93
CA TYR A 18 -4.57 3.14 -11.98
C TYR A 18 -3.83 3.95 -10.90
N VAL A 19 -3.82 3.45 -9.66
CA VAL A 19 -3.10 4.08 -8.54
C VAL A 19 -1.59 4.11 -8.79
N LEU A 20 -1.01 3.03 -9.33
CA LEU A 20 0.41 2.99 -9.70
C LEU A 20 0.74 4.01 -10.80
N LYS A 21 -0.15 4.21 -11.77
CA LYS A 21 0.01 5.23 -12.82
C LYS A 21 0.05 6.63 -12.23
N ILE A 22 -0.86 6.95 -11.30
CA ILE A 22 -0.87 8.24 -10.59
C ILE A 22 0.43 8.40 -9.79
N SER A 23 0.80 7.39 -9.01
CA SER A 23 2.04 7.41 -8.23
C SER A 23 3.26 7.65 -9.10
N SER A 24 3.33 7.02 -10.28
CA SER A 24 4.46 7.18 -11.20
C SER A 24 4.52 8.61 -11.75
N LYS A 25 3.37 9.21 -12.07
CA LYS A 25 3.28 10.60 -12.52
C LYS A 25 3.80 11.57 -11.45
N HIS A 26 3.30 11.44 -10.21
CA HIS A 26 3.75 12.26 -9.08
C HIS A 26 5.24 12.05 -8.79
N ALA A 27 5.70 10.80 -8.80
CA ALA A 27 7.10 10.47 -8.61
C ALA A 27 8.01 11.16 -9.62
N ASN A 28 7.67 11.08 -10.91
CA ASN A 28 8.46 11.73 -11.95
C ASN A 28 8.47 13.25 -11.79
N GLN A 29 7.33 13.85 -11.46
CA GLN A 29 7.24 15.28 -11.20
C GLN A 29 8.15 15.71 -10.04
N LEU A 30 8.10 15.00 -8.90
CA LEU A 30 8.95 15.30 -7.75
C LEU A 30 10.44 15.13 -8.08
N LEU A 31 10.80 14.10 -8.83
CA LEU A 31 12.19 13.90 -9.27
C LEU A 31 12.67 15.02 -10.21
N HIS A 32 11.79 15.55 -11.07
CA HIS A 32 12.09 16.74 -11.88
C HIS A 32 12.23 18.01 -11.06
N GLU A 33 11.47 18.13 -9.95
CA GLU A 33 11.57 19.23 -8.98
C GLU A 33 12.84 19.12 -8.08
N GLY A 34 13.68 18.10 -8.28
CA GLY A 34 14.96 17.92 -7.56
C GLY A 34 14.86 17.02 -6.32
N ALA A 35 13.71 16.38 -6.09
CA ALA A 35 13.54 15.42 -5.00
C ALA A 35 14.38 14.16 -5.21
N ILE A 36 14.72 13.48 -4.11
CA ILE A 36 15.58 12.29 -4.13
C ILE A 36 14.74 11.06 -3.77
N GLU A 37 14.88 9.99 -4.55
CA GLU A 37 14.26 8.70 -4.25
C GLU A 37 15.11 7.88 -3.28
N TYR A 38 14.53 7.58 -2.12
CA TYR A 38 15.09 6.70 -1.11
C TYR A 38 14.45 5.31 -1.17
N GLY A 39 15.16 4.29 -0.65
CA GLY A 39 14.54 2.98 -0.42
C GLY A 39 14.07 2.23 -1.69
N LYS A 40 14.66 2.49 -2.87
CA LYS A 40 14.35 1.81 -4.15
C LYS A 40 14.19 0.29 -4.00
N THR A 41 15.14 -0.35 -3.33
CA THR A 41 15.13 -1.81 -3.10
C THR A 41 13.92 -2.26 -2.28
N THR A 42 13.59 -1.57 -1.19
CA THR A 42 12.43 -1.89 -0.35
C THR A 42 11.11 -1.62 -1.07
N THR A 43 11.03 -0.59 -1.91
CA THR A 43 9.87 -0.35 -2.79
C THR A 43 9.67 -1.48 -3.78
N LYS A 44 10.76 -1.90 -4.45
CA LYS A 44 10.73 -2.98 -5.43
C LYS A 44 10.29 -4.30 -4.80
N TRP A 45 10.88 -4.67 -3.66
CA TRP A 45 10.49 -5.89 -2.93
C TRP A 45 9.04 -5.85 -2.45
N LEU A 46 8.56 -4.72 -1.94
CA LEU A 46 7.18 -4.60 -1.50
C LEU A 46 6.21 -4.77 -2.67
N ALA A 47 6.50 -4.16 -3.83
CA ALA A 47 5.68 -4.31 -5.04
C ALA A 47 5.66 -5.77 -5.56
N ILE A 48 6.81 -6.45 -5.54
CA ILE A 48 6.92 -7.87 -5.93
C ILE A 48 6.11 -8.73 -4.97
N LEU A 49 6.33 -8.60 -3.66
CA LEU A 49 5.62 -9.37 -2.64
C LEU A 49 4.11 -9.14 -2.71
N HIS A 50 3.68 -7.90 -2.90
CA HIS A 50 2.27 -7.56 -3.03
C HIS A 50 1.65 -8.18 -4.28
N THR A 51 2.34 -8.10 -5.42
CA THR A 51 1.87 -8.72 -6.67
C THR A 51 1.77 -10.24 -6.52
N LEU A 52 2.81 -10.88 -5.97
CA LEU A 52 2.84 -12.32 -5.72
C LEU A 52 1.73 -12.73 -4.74
N PHE A 53 1.47 -11.95 -3.70
CA PHE A 53 0.37 -12.22 -2.75
C PHE A 53 -0.98 -12.28 -3.46
N TYR A 54 -1.26 -11.29 -4.32
CA TYR A 54 -2.50 -11.23 -5.10
C TYR A 54 -2.69 -12.44 -6.01
N PHE A 55 -1.65 -12.80 -6.76
CA PHE A 55 -1.72 -13.95 -7.66
C PHE A 55 -1.81 -15.26 -6.88
N SER A 56 -1.03 -15.43 -5.81
CA SER A 56 -1.11 -16.63 -4.95
C SER A 56 -2.51 -16.80 -4.36
N ALA A 57 -3.12 -15.72 -3.85
CA ALA A 57 -4.47 -15.78 -3.30
C ALA A 57 -5.51 -16.15 -4.37
N PHE A 58 -5.39 -15.58 -5.56
CA PHE A 58 -6.26 -15.89 -6.70
C PHE A 58 -6.12 -17.35 -7.17
N PHE A 59 -4.89 -17.86 -7.29
CA PHE A 59 -4.64 -19.23 -7.69
C PHE A 59 -5.08 -20.23 -6.62
N GLU A 60 -4.83 -19.92 -5.34
CA GLU A 60 -5.31 -20.72 -4.21
C GLU A 60 -6.83 -20.83 -4.23
N GLY A 61 -7.55 -19.71 -4.35
CA GLY A 61 -9.02 -19.72 -4.47
C GLY A 61 -9.52 -20.45 -5.72
N SER A 62 -8.75 -20.40 -6.82
CA SER A 62 -9.06 -21.14 -8.05
C SER A 62 -8.91 -22.65 -7.85
N ILE A 63 -7.83 -23.11 -7.22
CA ILE A 63 -7.53 -24.52 -6.92
C ILE A 63 -8.56 -25.08 -5.94
N GLN A 64 -8.87 -24.35 -4.87
CA GLN A 64 -9.88 -24.74 -3.88
C GLN A 64 -11.31 -24.66 -4.42
N LYS A 65 -11.50 -24.14 -5.64
CA LYS A 65 -12.80 -23.89 -6.26
C LYS A 65 -13.73 -23.06 -5.38
N THR A 66 -13.16 -22.08 -4.68
CA THR A 66 -13.84 -21.21 -3.72
C THR A 66 -15.18 -20.67 -4.23
N GLN A 67 -16.19 -20.76 -3.37
CA GLN A 67 -17.51 -20.17 -3.62
C GLN A 67 -17.72 -18.95 -2.73
N ILE A 68 -18.39 -17.93 -3.25
CA ILE A 68 -18.74 -16.76 -2.45
C ILE A 68 -19.65 -17.17 -1.30
N ASN A 69 -19.25 -16.78 -0.09
CA ASN A 69 -20.04 -16.91 1.12
C ASN A 69 -19.98 -15.60 1.93
N TRP A 70 -20.55 -15.61 3.13
CA TRP A 70 -20.57 -14.43 4.00
C TRP A 70 -19.15 -13.92 4.36
N ILE A 71 -18.16 -14.82 4.46
CA ILE A 71 -16.75 -14.47 4.71
C ILE A 71 -16.18 -13.71 3.52
N SER A 72 -16.48 -14.15 2.29
CA SER A 72 -16.07 -13.45 1.08
C SER A 72 -16.63 -12.02 1.01
N TRP A 73 -17.87 -11.82 1.46
CA TRP A 73 -18.48 -10.49 1.55
C TRP A 73 -17.81 -9.59 2.59
N ILE A 74 -17.41 -10.13 3.74
CA ILE A 74 -16.58 -9.38 4.70
C ILE A 74 -15.26 -8.96 4.04
N GLY A 75 -14.62 -9.90 3.33
CA GLY A 75 -13.39 -9.63 2.58
C GLY A 75 -13.57 -8.48 1.59
N PHE A 76 -14.65 -8.52 0.81
CA PHE A 76 -15.01 -7.44 -0.11
C PHE A 76 -15.20 -6.09 0.59
N CYS A 77 -15.94 -6.04 1.70
CA CYS A 77 -16.15 -4.81 2.47
C CYS A 77 -14.84 -4.22 2.99
N LEU A 78 -13.90 -5.07 3.44
CA LEU A 78 -12.57 -4.63 3.88
C LEU A 78 -11.73 -4.04 2.74
N ILE A 79 -11.76 -4.66 1.55
CA ILE A 79 -11.09 -4.13 0.36
C ILE A 79 -11.69 -2.78 -0.04
N LEU A 80 -13.02 -2.66 -0.01
CA LEU A 80 -13.70 -1.41 -0.34
C LEU A 80 -13.30 -0.30 0.65
N PHE A 81 -13.31 -0.60 1.95
CA PHE A 81 -12.83 0.33 2.99
C PHE A 81 -11.39 0.76 2.74
N SER A 82 -10.51 -0.20 2.43
CA SER A 82 -9.10 0.06 2.12
C SER A 82 -8.94 1.05 0.96
N PHE A 83 -9.65 0.85 -0.15
CA PHE A 83 -9.58 1.76 -1.28
C PHE A 83 -10.14 3.15 -0.99
N ILE A 84 -11.23 3.25 -0.22
CA ILE A 84 -11.75 4.55 0.22
C ILE A 84 -10.68 5.30 1.02
N MET A 85 -10.03 4.63 1.97
CA MET A 85 -8.95 5.22 2.76
C MET A 85 -7.74 5.59 1.90
N LEU A 86 -7.36 4.76 0.93
CA LEU A 86 -6.30 5.04 -0.02
C LEU A 86 -6.57 6.32 -0.80
N PHE A 87 -7.74 6.44 -1.42
CA PHE A 87 -8.10 7.64 -2.18
C PHE A 87 -8.19 8.88 -1.29
N TRP A 88 -8.64 8.72 -0.05
CA TRP A 88 -8.67 9.83 0.91
C TRP A 88 -7.26 10.30 1.27
N VAL A 89 -6.34 9.39 1.59
CA VAL A 89 -4.94 9.72 1.88
C VAL A 89 -4.25 10.31 0.65
N MET A 90 -4.50 9.77 -0.54
CA MET A 90 -4.01 10.33 -1.80
C MET A 90 -4.48 11.77 -2.00
N LYS A 91 -5.74 12.07 -1.69
CA LYS A 91 -6.30 13.43 -1.78
C LYS A 91 -5.67 14.38 -0.75
N LEU A 92 -5.41 13.90 0.47
CA LEU A 92 -4.77 14.69 1.52
C LEU A 92 -3.31 15.03 1.20
N LEU A 93 -2.55 14.09 0.63
CA LEU A 93 -1.15 14.31 0.24
C LEU A 93 -1.00 15.03 -1.11
N GLY A 94 -1.99 14.90 -2.01
CA GLY A 94 -1.95 15.49 -3.33
C GLY A 94 -0.74 15.04 -4.14
N LYS A 95 0.03 16.00 -4.67
CA LYS A 95 1.23 15.74 -5.49
C LYS A 95 2.35 15.01 -4.76
N TYR A 96 2.37 15.07 -3.43
CA TYR A 96 3.39 14.43 -2.59
C TYR A 96 3.10 12.94 -2.36
N TRP A 97 1.90 12.46 -2.72
CA TRP A 97 1.59 11.04 -2.60
C TRP A 97 2.30 10.23 -3.69
N SER A 98 3.17 9.30 -3.26
CA SER A 98 3.80 8.31 -4.12
C SER A 98 4.03 6.99 -3.38
N VAL A 99 3.92 5.89 -4.11
CA VAL A 99 4.35 4.55 -3.68
C VAL A 99 5.88 4.49 -3.55
N LYS A 100 6.62 5.32 -4.30
CA LYS A 100 8.07 5.47 -4.12
C LYS A 100 8.34 6.42 -2.97
N LEU A 101 9.37 6.12 -2.18
CA LEU A 101 9.76 6.98 -1.06
C LEU A 101 10.60 8.13 -1.61
N ILE A 102 9.95 9.20 -2.04
CA ILE A 102 10.59 10.36 -2.63
C ILE A 102 10.45 11.51 -1.65
N PHE A 103 11.58 12.11 -1.29
CA PHE A 103 11.63 13.25 -0.38
C PHE A 103 12.28 14.44 -1.07
N GLU A 104 11.63 15.58 -0.95
CA GLU A 104 12.18 16.88 -1.30
C GLU A 104 12.88 17.46 -0.05
N PRO A 105 14.08 18.06 -0.17
CA PRO A 105 14.82 18.60 0.97
C PRO A 105 14.04 19.63 1.78
N ASP A 106 13.19 20.42 1.12
CA ASP A 106 12.37 21.48 1.70
C ASP A 106 10.91 21.04 1.93
N HIS A 107 10.67 19.72 2.03
CA HIS A 107 9.32 19.19 2.17
C HIS A 107 8.69 19.58 3.51
N GLN A 108 7.68 20.44 3.47
CA GLN A 108 6.86 20.74 4.64
C GLN A 108 5.98 19.53 5.00
N LEU A 109 6.14 19.03 6.23
CA LEU A 109 5.33 17.93 6.74
C LEU A 109 3.85 18.35 6.80
N ILE A 110 2.97 17.54 6.21
CA ILE A 110 1.53 17.82 6.21
C ILE A 110 0.98 17.61 7.63
N GLU A 111 0.52 18.70 8.26
CA GLU A 111 -0.01 18.71 9.63
C GLU A 111 -1.49 18.30 9.74
N HIS A 112 -1.93 17.31 8.97
CA HIS A 112 -3.31 16.83 9.10
C HIS A 112 -3.45 15.86 10.29
N TRP A 113 -4.54 15.97 11.05
CA TRP A 113 -4.80 15.15 12.27
C TRP A 113 -4.64 13.64 12.03
N LEU A 114 -4.97 13.18 10.83
CA LEU A 114 -4.82 11.78 10.41
C LEU A 114 -3.36 11.31 10.51
N PHE A 115 -2.40 12.12 10.06
CA PHE A 115 -0.97 11.81 10.11
C PHE A 115 -0.38 11.98 11.51
N GLN A 116 -1.01 12.80 12.35
CA GLN A 116 -0.62 12.95 13.76
C GLN A 116 -1.05 11.72 14.60
N ARG A 117 -2.24 11.17 14.33
CA ARG A 117 -2.79 10.03 15.07
C ARG A 117 -2.34 8.68 14.53
N VAL A 118 -2.24 8.55 13.21
CA VAL A 118 -1.78 7.34 12.53
C VAL A 118 -0.47 7.67 11.84
N LYS A 119 0.65 7.21 12.41
CA LYS A 119 2.00 7.49 11.88
C LYS A 119 2.14 7.12 10.39
N HIS A 120 1.43 6.09 9.95
CA HIS A 120 1.52 5.55 8.59
C HIS A 120 0.16 5.10 8.04
N PRO A 121 -0.74 6.02 7.66
CA PRO A 121 -2.12 5.67 7.33
C PRO A 121 -2.23 4.78 6.08
N ASN A 122 -1.33 4.93 5.10
CA ASN A 122 -1.29 4.05 3.93
C ASN A 122 -1.08 2.57 4.29
N TYR A 123 -0.28 2.28 5.33
CA TYR A 123 0.01 0.90 5.73
C TYR A 123 -1.12 0.32 6.59
N PHE A 124 -1.60 1.07 7.58
CA PHE A 124 -2.60 0.57 8.53
C PHE A 124 -4.04 0.64 8.03
N LEU A 125 -4.40 1.70 7.29
CA LEU A 125 -5.79 1.92 6.84
C LEU A 125 -6.05 1.40 5.42
N ASN A 126 -5.00 1.09 4.66
CA ASN A 126 -5.13 0.58 3.30
C ASN A 126 -4.46 -0.81 3.16
N ILE A 127 -3.14 -0.93 3.27
CA ILE A 127 -2.45 -2.22 3.00
C ILE A 127 -2.95 -3.37 3.90
N LEU A 128 -3.07 -3.14 5.22
CA LEU A 128 -3.51 -4.18 6.15
C LEU A 128 -4.95 -4.69 5.88
N PRO A 129 -5.99 -3.82 5.84
CA PRO A 129 -7.36 -4.27 5.56
C PRO A 129 -7.50 -4.87 4.16
N GLU A 130 -6.71 -4.42 3.18
CA GLU A 130 -6.70 -4.99 1.84
C GLU A 130 -6.16 -6.42 1.81
N LEU A 131 -5.00 -6.68 2.43
CA LEU A 131 -4.43 -8.04 2.45
C LEU A 131 -5.35 -9.02 3.15
N ILE A 132 -5.90 -8.62 4.30
CA ILE A 132 -6.90 -9.41 5.03
C ILE A 132 -8.13 -9.61 4.15
N GLY A 133 -8.62 -8.54 3.52
CA GLY A 133 -9.78 -8.56 2.65
C GLY A 133 -9.62 -9.52 1.47
N VAL A 134 -8.45 -9.52 0.81
CA VAL A 134 -8.12 -10.44 -0.29
C VAL A 134 -8.08 -11.89 0.18
N VAL A 135 -7.46 -12.16 1.34
CA VAL A 135 -7.43 -13.51 1.93
C VAL A 135 -8.83 -14.01 2.21
N LEU A 136 -9.70 -13.19 2.81
CA LEU A 136 -11.08 -13.57 3.11
C LEU A 136 -11.92 -13.71 1.83
N LEU A 137 -11.67 -12.87 0.82
CA LEU A 137 -12.38 -12.91 -0.46
C LEU A 137 -12.16 -14.23 -1.20
N PHE A 138 -10.90 -14.70 -1.25
CA PHE A 138 -10.52 -15.94 -1.95
C PHE A 138 -10.44 -17.18 -1.05
N HIS A 139 -10.63 -17.04 0.27
CA HIS A 139 -10.33 -18.05 1.31
C HIS A 139 -8.87 -18.53 1.26
N ALA A 140 -7.95 -17.61 0.95
CA ALA A 140 -6.54 -17.90 0.70
C ALA A 140 -5.68 -17.90 1.98
N TYR A 141 -6.01 -18.78 2.92
CA TYR A 141 -5.33 -18.85 4.22
C TYR A 141 -3.89 -19.33 4.11
N VAL A 142 -3.56 -20.19 3.14
CA VAL A 142 -2.19 -20.67 2.93
C VAL A 142 -1.31 -19.52 2.44
N THR A 143 -1.81 -18.73 1.49
CA THR A 143 -1.15 -17.50 1.02
C THR A 143 -0.88 -16.55 2.17
N LEU A 144 -1.83 -16.34 3.10
CA LEU A 144 -1.61 -15.51 4.27
C LEU A 144 -0.41 -16.01 5.10
N ILE A 145 -0.39 -17.30 5.44
CA ILE A 145 0.66 -17.90 6.29
C ILE A 145 2.04 -17.79 5.63
N ILE A 146 2.13 -18.04 4.31
CA ILE A 146 3.40 -17.97 3.59
C ILE A 146 3.92 -16.53 3.51
N PHE A 147 3.03 -15.56 3.28
CA PHE A 147 3.45 -14.20 2.98
C PHE A 147 3.48 -13.27 4.19
N ILE A 148 2.85 -13.62 5.33
CA ILE A 148 2.81 -12.73 6.51
C ILE A 148 4.20 -12.34 7.00
N LEU A 149 5.14 -13.29 7.05
CA LEU A 149 6.50 -13.05 7.53
C LEU A 149 7.33 -12.18 6.55
N PRO A 150 7.48 -12.54 5.26
CA PRO A 150 8.24 -11.72 4.33
C PRO A 150 7.61 -10.33 4.12
N TYR A 151 6.26 -10.25 4.10
CA TYR A 151 5.57 -8.98 3.94
C TYR A 151 5.74 -8.06 5.15
N SER A 152 5.57 -8.58 6.36
CA SER A 152 5.76 -7.80 7.60
C SER A 152 7.20 -7.32 7.75
N LEU A 153 8.19 -8.15 7.41
CA LEU A 153 9.60 -7.75 7.43
C LEU A 153 9.89 -6.65 6.41
N CYS A 154 9.40 -6.79 5.18
CA CYS A 154 9.59 -5.78 4.13
C CYS A 154 8.96 -4.43 4.54
N LEU A 155 7.74 -4.49 5.08
CA LEU A 155 7.02 -3.32 5.56
C LEU A 155 7.73 -2.66 6.75
N TYR A 156 8.24 -3.45 7.69
CA TYR A 156 9.01 -2.96 8.84
C TYR A 156 10.29 -2.24 8.40
N LEU A 157 11.06 -2.83 7.48
CA LEU A 157 12.28 -2.21 6.94
C LEU A 157 11.97 -0.90 6.22
N ARG A 158 10.82 -0.82 5.54
CA ARG A 158 10.36 0.39 4.88
C ARG A 158 9.98 1.48 5.89
N ILE A 159 9.16 1.15 6.87
CA ILE A 159 8.75 2.07 7.95
C ILE A 159 9.97 2.58 8.71
N LYS A 160 10.95 1.71 9.00
CA LYS A 160 12.19 2.10 9.68
C LYS A 160 12.96 3.15 8.88
N LYS A 161 13.12 2.95 7.57
CA LYS A 161 13.79 3.93 6.68
C LYS A 161 13.02 5.24 6.59
N GLU A 162 11.70 5.18 6.47
CA GLU A 162 10.82 6.35 6.43
C GLU A 162 10.95 7.17 7.72
N ASN A 163 10.89 6.53 8.89
CA ASN A 163 11.08 7.21 10.18
C ASN A 163 12.47 7.85 10.32
N GLN A 164 13.52 7.19 9.80
CA GLN A 164 14.89 7.74 9.81
C GLN A 164 15.01 8.99 8.94
N LEU A 165 14.35 9.02 7.77
CA LEU A 165 14.33 10.18 6.88
C LEU A 165 13.56 11.34 7.48
N VAL A 166 12.38 11.09 8.07
CA VAL A 166 11.60 12.13 8.74
C VAL A 166 12.38 12.71 9.93
N ALA A 167 13.10 11.88 10.69
CA ALA A 167 13.93 12.35 11.79
C ALA A 167 15.12 13.22 11.33
N SER A 168 15.77 12.88 10.21
CA SER A 168 16.89 13.65 9.69
C SER A 168 16.45 15.01 9.10
N ILE A 169 15.25 15.09 8.54
CA ILE A 169 14.64 16.36 8.07
C ILE A 169 14.34 17.27 9.26
N LYS A 170 13.65 16.76 10.29
CA LYS A 170 13.36 17.54 11.50
C LYS A 170 14.62 18.08 12.18
N GLN A 171 15.70 17.30 12.18
CA GLN A 171 16.98 17.74 12.76
C GLN A 171 17.65 18.85 11.94
N LYS A 172 17.45 18.90 10.61
CA LYS A 172 17.92 20.00 9.77
C LYS A 172 17.14 21.28 10.01
N GLU A 173 15.81 21.19 10.10
CA GLU A 173 14.95 22.36 10.41
C GLU A 173 15.32 22.99 11.75
N ILE A 174 15.51 22.18 12.81
CA ILE A 174 15.91 22.66 14.14
C ILE A 174 17.30 23.31 14.16
N LYS A 175 18.22 22.89 13.28
CA LYS A 175 19.56 23.50 13.17
C LYS A 175 19.57 24.80 12.36
N GLN A 176 18.52 25.06 11.59
CA GLN A 176 18.37 26.26 10.75
C GLN A 176 17.50 27.35 11.40
N SER A 177 16.74 27.02 12.46
CA SER A 177 16.02 27.94 13.34
C SER A 177 16.87 28.44 14.50
#